data_AF-A0A2E1FHI1-F1
#
_entry.id   AF-A0A2E1FHI1-F1
#
_cell.length_a   1.000
_cell.length_b   1.000
_cell.length_c   1.000
_cell.angle_alpha   90.00
_cell.angle_beta   90.00
_cell.angle_gamma   90.00
#
_symmetry.space_group_name_H-M   'P 1'
#
loop_
_entity.id
_entity.type
_entity.pdbx_description
1 polymer ?
#
loop_
_entity_poly.entity_id
_entity_poly.type
_entity_poly.pdbx_seq_one_letter_code
_entity_poly.pdbx_strand_id
1 'polypeptide(L)' 'MNSASHQIAIPLYEYFIRMFKEKINDKVKAGVFGADMKVKLLNDGPVTIIIDTKDKK' A
#
# COMPACT_ATOMS: atom_id res chain seq x y z
N MET A 1 9.84 -16.34 -2.62
CA MET A 1 9.59 -15.93 -1.22
C MET A 1 10.46 -14.73 -0.89
N ASN A 2 10.16 -13.54 -1.44
CA ASN A 2 10.98 -12.33 -1.24
C ASN A 2 10.27 -11.27 -0.40
N SER A 3 9.24 -11.68 0.35
CA SER A 3 8.43 -10.79 1.19
C SER A 3 9.10 -10.59 2.55
N ALA A 4 9.00 -9.38 3.10
CA ALA A 4 9.48 -9.09 4.44
C ALA A 4 8.72 -9.92 5.50
N SER A 5 9.39 -10.22 6.61
CA SER A 5 8.76 -10.86 7.76
C SER A 5 7.72 -9.93 8.39
N HIS A 6 6.77 -10.51 9.14
CA HIS A 6 5.68 -9.77 9.77
C HIS A 6 6.16 -8.59 10.64
N GLN A 7 7.24 -8.82 11.41
CA GLN A 7 7.86 -7.81 12.28
C GLN A 7 8.38 -6.59 11.52
N ILE A 8 8.76 -6.77 10.25
CA ILE A 8 9.23 -5.68 9.39
C ILE A 8 8.08 -5.12 8.54
N ALA A 9 7.16 -5.97 8.08
CA ALA A 9 6.09 -5.60 7.17
C ALA A 9 5.02 -4.69 7.81
N ILE A 10 4.60 -4.95 9.06
CA ILE A 10 3.61 -4.09 9.74
C ILE A 10 4.13 -2.66 9.91
N PRO A 11 5.31 -2.43 10.52
CA PRO A 11 5.77 -1.06 10.73
C PRO A 11 5.99 -0.31 9.41
N LEU A 12 6.47 -1.00 8.37
CA LEU A 12 6.64 -0.38 7.05
C LEU A 12 5.29 -0.01 6.40
N TYR A 13 4.28 -0.87 6.51
CA TYR A 13 2.93 -0.59 6.03
C TYR A 13 2.32 0.65 6.71
N GLU A 14 2.40 0.70 8.04
CA GLU A 14 1.88 1.82 8.83
C GLU A 14 2.64 3.12 8.54
N TYR A 15 3.97 3.03 8.46
CA TYR A 15 4.83 4.15 8.07
C TYR A 15 4.46 4.70 6.69
N PHE A 16 4.25 3.82 5.71
CA PHE A 16 3.90 4.21 4.35
C PHE A 16 2.55 4.95 4.31
N ILE A 17 1.54 4.47 5.03
CA ILE A 17 0.25 5.15 5.14
C ILE A 17 0.40 6.53 5.78
N ARG A 18 1.16 6.63 6.89
CA ARG A 18 1.41 7.91 7.56
C ARG A 18 2.06 8.91 6.61
N MET A 19 3.11 8.49 5.91
CA MET A 19 3.82 9.32 4.93
C MET A 19 2.89 9.84 3.83
N PHE A 20 1.95 9.02 3.34
CA PHE A 20 0.98 9.44 2.32
C PHE A 20 -0.06 10.42 2.88
N LYS A 21 -0.55 10.18 4.09
CA LYS A 21 -1.47 11.11 4.77
C LYS A 21 -0.86 12.49 4.96
N GLU A 22 0.42 12.55 5.34
CA GLU A 22 1.17 13.79 5.51
C GLU A 22 1.44 14.50 4.17
N LYS A 23 1.87 13.76 3.13
CA LYS A 23 2.31 14.34 1.85
C LYS A 23 1.17 14.69 0.88
N ILE A 24 0.08 13.93 0.91
CA ILE A 24 -1.04 14.10 -0.02
C ILE A 24 -2.20 14.80 0.67
N ASN A 25 -2.78 14.15 1.69
CA ASN A 25 -3.75 14.67 2.66
C ASN A 25 -4.38 13.51 3.47
N ASP A 26 -5.18 13.86 4.47
CA ASP A 26 -5.86 12.90 5.36
C ASP A 26 -7.06 12.15 4.72
N LYS A 27 -7.32 12.31 3.40
CA LYS A 27 -8.31 11.49 2.69
C LYS A 27 -7.77 10.10 2.32
N VAL A 28 -6.46 9.84 2.46
CA VAL A 28 -5.87 8.52 2.24
C VAL A 28 -6.56 7.51 3.17
N LYS A 29 -7.22 6.51 2.56
CA LYS A 29 -7.88 5.40 3.25
C LYS A 29 -6.99 4.16 3.21
N ALA A 30 -7.09 3.34 4.25
CA ALA A 30 -6.33 2.10 4.39
C ALA A 30 -7.25 0.99 4.90
N GLY A 31 -6.84 -0.26 4.64
CA GLY A 31 -7.44 -1.45 5.24
C GLY A 31 -6.81 -1.81 6.58
N VAL A 32 -6.90 -3.07 6.96
CA VAL A 32 -6.30 -3.63 8.19
C VAL A 32 -5.25 -4.67 7.81
N PHE A 33 -4.01 -4.49 8.28
CA PHE A 33 -2.92 -5.41 7.97
C PHE A 33 -3.21 -6.81 8.54
N GLY A 34 -3.03 -7.85 7.72
CA GLY A 34 -3.20 -9.24 8.14
C GLY A 34 -4.65 -9.70 8.34
N ALA A 35 -5.64 -8.84 8.13
CA ALA A 35 -7.05 -9.22 8.17
C ALA A 35 -7.50 -9.87 6.86
N ASP A 36 -8.48 -10.76 6.95
CA ASP A 36 -9.24 -11.19 5.77
C ASP A 36 -10.11 -10.03 5.28
N MET A 37 -9.87 -9.58 4.05
CA MET A 37 -10.49 -8.38 3.50
C MET A 37 -11.14 -8.64 2.15
N LYS A 38 -12.38 -8.16 1.99
CA LYS A 38 -13.08 -8.10 0.70
C LYS A 38 -12.97 -6.68 0.14
N VAL A 39 -12.05 -6.46 -0.79
CA VAL A 39 -11.83 -5.15 -1.42
C VAL A 39 -12.68 -5.03 -2.68
N LYS A 40 -13.61 -4.08 -2.69
CA LYS A 40 -14.38 -3.72 -3.89
C LYS A 40 -13.69 -2.56 -4.60
N LEU A 41 -13.40 -2.74 -5.89
CA LEU A 41 -12.78 -1.73 -6.75
C LEU A 41 -13.58 -1.61 -8.04
N LEU A 42 -13.88 -0.38 -8.46
CA LEU A 42 -14.35 -0.07 -9.80
C LEU A 42 -13.19 0.61 -10.53
N ASN A 43 -12.66 -0.02 -11.57
CA ASN A 43 -11.56 0.54 -12.36
C ASN A 43 -12.14 1.21 -13.62
N ASP A 44 -12.40 2.50 -13.53
CA ASP A 44 -12.93 3.31 -14.63
C ASP A 44 -11.79 3.74 -15.57
N GLY A 45 -11.76 3.20 -16.80
CA GLY A 45 -10.60 3.27 -17.71
C GLY A 45 -10.44 1.99 -18.55
N PRO A 46 -9.74 0.94 -18.08
CA PRO A 46 -8.91 0.78 -16.89
C PRO A 46 -7.41 0.97 -17.18
N VAL A 47 -6.68 1.62 -16.26
CA VAL A 47 -5.21 1.75 -16.32
C VAL A 47 -4.61 1.08 -15.09
N THR A 48 -3.57 0.26 -15.29
CA THR A 48 -2.83 -0.41 -14.21
C THR A 48 -1.35 -0.04 -14.32
N ILE A 49 -0.80 0.54 -13.25
CA ILE A 49 0.62 0.91 -13.17
C ILE A 49 1.28 0.05 -12.09
N ILE A 50 2.42 -0.55 -12.41
CA ILE A 50 3.22 -1.36 -11.48
C ILE A 50 4.53 -0.60 -11.24
N ILE A 51 4.92 -0.46 -9.97
CA ILE A 51 6.14 0.23 -9.57
C ILE A 51 6.95 -0.71 -8.66
N ASP A 52 8.21 -0.94 -9.00
CA ASP A 52 9.18 -1.62 -8.14
C ASP A 52 10.32 -0.66 -7.78
N THR A 53 10.48 -0.38 -6.49
CA THR A 53 11.55 0.48 -5.98
C THR A 53 12.97 -0.03 -6.24
N LYS A 54 13.15 -1.30 -6.61
CA LYS A 54 14.44 -1.87 -7.02
C LYS A 54 14.72 -1.65 -8.50
N ASP A 55 13.68 -1.50 -9.32
CA ASP A 55 13.78 -1.15 -10.73
C ASP A 55 13.80 0.38 -10.89
N LYS A 56 14.84 1.01 -10.33
CA LYS A 56 15.12 2.42 -10.54
C LYS A 56 15.92 2.54 -11.84
N LYS A 57 15.26 3.00 -12.89
CA LYS A 57 15.95 3.53 -14.08
C LYS A 57 16.54 4.91 -13.79
#